data_AF-A0A090T5X2-F1
#
_entry.id   AF-A0A090T5X2-F1
#
_cell.length_a   1.000
_cell.length_b   1.000
_cell.length_c   1.000
_cell.angle_alpha   90.00
_cell.angle_beta   90.00
_cell.angle_gamma   90.00
#
_symmetry.space_group_name_H-M   'P 1'
#
loop_
_entity.id
_entity.type
_entity.pdbx_description
1 polymer ?
#
loop_
_entity_poly.entity_id
_entity_poly.type
_entity_poly.pdbx_seq_one_letter_code
_entity_poly.pdbx_strand_id
1 'polypeptide(L)'
;MFCAFEGSPLILRTYGQAEALHINDERWSDYAPLFPHSHSNRQIFILDIDLVQASCGMSVPYYHYEGDRDDLDKWADRLGSEGIENYWRKKNQQSIDGFESEIVERAGLKQE
;
A
#
# COMPACT_ATOMS: atom_id res chain seq x y z
N MET A 1 -8.38 -6.20 -6.55
CA MET A 1 -8.67 -7.35 -7.46
C MET A 1 -7.73 -8.46 -7.08
N PHE A 2 -8.25 -9.66 -6.87
CA PHE A 2 -7.50 -10.84 -6.47
C PHE A 2 -7.62 -11.89 -7.57
N CYS A 3 -6.52 -12.55 -7.90
CA CYS A 3 -6.46 -13.55 -8.97
C CYS A 3 -5.90 -14.85 -8.40
N ALA A 4 -6.54 -15.97 -8.73
CA ALA A 4 -5.97 -17.29 -8.53
C ALA A 4 -4.90 -17.51 -9.60
N PHE A 5 -3.63 -17.56 -9.19
CA PHE A 5 -2.50 -17.85 -10.07
C PHE A 5 -2.11 -19.34 -10.07
N GLU A 6 -2.72 -20.13 -9.20
CA GLU A 6 -2.59 -21.58 -9.09
C GLU A 6 -3.96 -22.22 -8.88
N GLY A 7 -4.08 -23.52 -9.18
CA GLY A 7 -5.33 -24.27 -9.00
C GLY A 7 -6.43 -23.86 -9.99
N SER A 8 -7.69 -23.89 -9.53
CA SER A 8 -8.84 -23.52 -10.37
C SER A 8 -8.89 -22.01 -10.59
N PRO A 9 -9.08 -21.53 -11.84
CA PRO A 9 -9.03 -20.11 -12.12
C PRO A 9 -10.23 -19.38 -11.51
N LEU A 10 -9.94 -18.25 -10.87
CA LEU A 10 -10.94 -17.36 -10.29
C LEU A 10 -10.36 -15.95 -10.15
N ILE A 11 -11.18 -14.96 -10.49
CA ILE A 11 -10.86 -13.56 -10.20
C ILE A 11 -11.96 -13.00 -9.29
N LEU A 12 -11.55 -12.34 -8.21
CA LEU A 12 -12.41 -11.56 -7.33
C LEU A 12 -12.14 -10.06 -7.49
N ARG A 13 -13.19 -9.29 -7.74
CA ARG A 13 -13.16 -7.83 -7.71
C ARG A 13 -13.95 -7.36 -6.51
N THR A 14 -13.30 -6.61 -5.63
CA THR A 14 -13.90 -6.06 -4.42
C THR A 14 -14.12 -4.56 -4.62
N TYR A 15 -15.29 -4.09 -4.22
CA TYR A 15 -15.70 -2.70 -4.31
C TYR A 15 -16.20 -2.26 -2.93
N GLY A 16 -15.95 -1.00 -2.59
CA GLY A 16 -16.22 -0.50 -1.27
C GLY A 16 -15.68 0.90 -1.06
N GLN A 17 -15.78 1.38 0.18
CA GLN A 17 -15.17 2.64 0.61
C GLN A 17 -13.85 2.37 1.33
N ALA A 18 -12.84 3.16 1.00
CA ALA A 18 -11.53 3.05 1.63
C ALA A 18 -11.24 4.26 2.51
N GLU A 19 -10.78 4.01 3.73
CA GLU A 19 -10.19 5.00 4.62
C GLU A 19 -8.66 4.90 4.52
N ALA A 20 -7.98 6.03 4.35
CA ALA A 20 -6.53 6.10 4.41
C ALA A 20 -6.08 6.49 5.83
N LEU A 21 -5.41 5.55 6.50
CA LEU A 21 -4.72 5.77 7.76
C LEU A 21 -3.25 6.15 7.54
N HIS A 22 -2.79 7.20 8.19
CA HIS A 22 -1.40 7.67 8.22
C HIS A 22 -0.78 7.41 9.60
N ILE A 23 0.55 7.54 9.67
CA ILE A 23 1.35 7.16 10.84
C ILE A 23 0.92 7.81 12.17
N ASN A 24 0.37 9.03 12.12
CA ASN A 24 -0.08 9.77 13.29
C ASN A 24 -1.58 9.68 13.55
N ASP A 25 -2.33 8.94 12.73
CA ASP A 25 -3.75 8.70 13.02
C ASP A 25 -3.89 7.78 14.23
N GLU A 26 -4.90 8.04 15.07
CA GLU A 26 -5.10 7.31 16.35
C GLU A 26 -5.16 5.79 16.16
N ARG A 27 -5.81 5.33 15.08
CA ARG A 27 -6.00 3.92 14.75
C ARG A 27 -4.78 3.25 14.12
N TRP A 28 -3.71 3.99 13.82
CA TRP A 28 -2.50 3.43 13.20
C TRP A 28 -1.95 2.24 14.01
N SER A 29 -1.91 2.39 15.33
CA SER A 29 -1.36 1.37 16.23
C SER A 29 -2.14 0.05 16.24
N ASP A 30 -3.42 0.05 15.81
CA ASP A 30 -4.24 -1.14 15.73
C ASP A 30 -3.88 -2.01 14.51
N TYR A 31 -3.43 -1.37 13.42
CA TYR A 31 -3.24 -2.03 12.12
C TYR A 31 -1.78 -2.18 11.71
N ALA A 32 -0.91 -1.22 12.05
CA ALA A 32 0.50 -1.26 11.69
C ALA A 32 1.21 -2.56 12.14
N PRO A 33 0.93 -3.15 13.32
CA PRO A 33 1.54 -4.40 13.74
C PRO A 33 1.19 -5.63 12.88
N LEU A 34 0.17 -5.54 12.01
CA LEU A 34 -0.21 -6.62 11.09
C LEU A 34 0.76 -6.76 9.90
N PHE A 35 1.67 -5.81 9.73
CA PHE A 35 2.64 -5.78 8.64
C PHE A 35 4.08 -5.77 9.17
N PRO A 36 5.06 -6.21 8.36
CA PRO A 36 6.47 -6.00 8.68
C PRO A 36 6.79 -4.52 8.89
N HIS A 37 7.69 -4.23 9.82
CA HIS A 37 8.17 -2.87 10.05
C HIS A 37 8.96 -2.36 8.83
N SER A 38 8.68 -1.14 8.37
CA SER A 38 9.45 -0.47 7.32
C SER A 38 9.58 1.01 7.59
N HIS A 39 10.77 1.57 7.34
CA HIS A 39 11.01 3.01 7.34
C HIS A 39 10.19 3.75 6.27
N SER A 40 9.72 3.02 5.26
CA SER A 40 9.02 3.58 4.10
C SER A 40 7.50 3.59 4.19
N ASN A 41 6.93 3.14 5.32
CA ASN A 41 5.49 3.08 5.54
C ASN A 41 4.83 4.47 5.39
N ARG A 42 3.92 4.60 4.44
CA ARG A 42 3.24 5.87 4.12
C ARG A 42 1.85 5.96 4.72
N GLN A 43 1.06 4.92 4.46
CA GLN A 43 -0.34 4.85 4.78
C GLN A 43 -0.84 3.40 4.70
N ILE A 44 -1.89 3.10 5.44
CA ILE A 44 -2.65 1.85 5.39
C ILE A 44 -4.04 2.19 4.86
N PHE A 45 -4.53 1.41 3.90
CA PHE A 45 -5.91 1.55 3.44
C PHE A 45 -6.79 0.49 4.09
N ILE A 46 -7.82 0.92 4.80
CA ILE A 46 -8.88 0.05 5.30
C ILE A 46 -10.02 0.11 4.29
N LEU A 47 -10.33 -1.02 3.66
CA LEU A 47 -11.41 -1.12 2.68
C LEU A 47 -12.61 -1.84 3.31
N ASP A 48 -13.70 -1.10 3.52
CA ASP A 48 -15.00 -1.66 3.85
C ASP A 48 -15.66 -2.17 2.57
N ILE A 49 -15.79 -3.49 2.42
CA ILE A 49 -16.22 -4.12 1.17
C ILE A 49 -17.76 -4.20 1.12
N ASP A 50 -18.35 -3.50 0.14
CA ASP A 50 -19.80 -3.48 -0.11
C ASP A 50 -20.23 -4.54 -1.13
N LEU A 51 -19.36 -4.84 -2.11
CA LEU A 51 -19.66 -5.74 -3.21
C LEU A 51 -18.44 -6.55 -3.64
N VAL A 52 -18.68 -7.83 -3.91
CA VAL A 52 -17.70 -8.73 -4.53
C VAL A 52 -18.27 -9.27 -5.83
N GLN A 53 -17.52 -9.12 -6.92
CA GLN A 53 -17.82 -9.76 -8.20
C GLN A 53 -16.79 -10.85 -8.51
N ALA A 54 -17.29 -11.99 -8.99
CA ALA A 54 -16.47 -13.12 -9.42
C ALA A 54 -16.50 -13.26 -10.95
N SER A 55 -15.38 -13.69 -11.53
CA SER A 55 -15.30 -14.10 -12.93
C SER A 55 -14.40 -15.32 -13.10
N CYS A 56 -14.62 -16.10 -14.16
CA CYS A 56 -14.00 -17.43 -14.34
C CYS A 56 -12.47 -17.43 -14.44
N GLY A 57 -11.82 -16.31 -14.78
CA GLY A 57 -10.36 -16.20 -14.81
C GLY A 57 -9.64 -17.12 -15.81
N MET A 58 -10.33 -17.75 -16.77
CA MET A 58 -9.74 -18.76 -17.66
C MET A 58 -8.58 -18.25 -18.54
N SER A 59 -8.44 -16.93 -18.70
CA SER A 59 -7.34 -16.29 -19.42
C SER A 59 -6.19 -15.83 -18.51
N VAL A 60 -6.28 -16.03 -17.20
CA VAL A 60 -5.21 -15.68 -16.26
C VAL A 60 -4.12 -16.75 -16.37
N PRO A 61 -2.85 -16.36 -16.64
CA PRO A 61 -1.77 -17.32 -16.73
C PRO A 61 -1.43 -17.91 -15.35
N TYR A 62 -0.92 -19.14 -15.36
CA TYR A 62 -0.33 -19.74 -14.17
C TYR A 62 0.97 -19.03 -13.80
N TYR A 63 1.19 -18.84 -12.50
CA TYR A 63 2.47 -18.41 -11.95
C TYR A 63 2.92 -19.36 -10.85
N HIS A 64 4.24 -19.51 -10.72
CA HIS A 64 4.85 -20.13 -9.55
C HIS A 64 5.39 -19.03 -8.64
N TYR A 65 5.08 -19.13 -7.35
CA TYR A 65 5.63 -18.21 -6.35
C TYR A 65 7.08 -18.64 -6.03
N GLU A 66 8.03 -17.80 -6.42
CA GLU A 66 9.46 -18.02 -6.15
C GLU A 66 9.93 -17.33 -4.85
N GLY A 67 9.21 -16.29 -4.41
CA GLY A 67 9.57 -15.47 -3.26
C GLY A 67 9.30 -13.97 -3.47
N ASP A 68 9.32 -13.23 -2.38
CA ASP A 68 9.23 -11.76 -2.39
C ASP A 68 10.57 -11.13 -2.80
N ARG A 69 10.52 -9.98 -3.47
CA ARG A 69 11.72 -9.16 -3.73
C ARG A 69 12.00 -8.26 -2.55
N ASP A 70 13.25 -8.25 -2.09
CA ASP A 70 13.71 -7.43 -0.94
C ASP A 70 14.39 -6.11 -1.36
N ASP A 71 14.44 -5.81 -2.67
CA ASP A 71 15.10 -4.61 -3.21
C ASP A 71 14.55 -3.31 -2.63
N LEU A 72 13.23 -3.24 -2.40
CA LEU A 72 12.57 -2.06 -1.86
C LEU A 72 12.93 -1.84 -0.39
N ASP A 73 12.95 -2.91 0.41
CA ASP A 73 13.33 -2.85 1.81
C ASP A 73 14.81 -2.44 1.95
N LYS A 74 15.70 -3.07 1.16
CA LYS A 74 17.11 -2.69 1.08
C LYS A 74 17.30 -1.22 0.68
N TRP A 75 16.49 -0.74 -0.28
CA TRP A 75 16.51 0.66 -0.69
C TRP A 75 16.06 1.60 0.43
N ALA A 76 14.99 1.24 1.15
CA ALA A 76 14.47 2.01 2.27
C ALA A 76 15.45 2.05 3.44
N ASP A 77 16.03 0.91 3.80
CA ASP A 77 17.02 0.77 4.87
C ASP A 77 18.28 1.60 4.58
N ARG A 78 18.73 1.62 3.32
CA ARG A 78 19.86 2.45 2.90
C ARG A 78 19.59 3.95 3.03
N LEU A 79 18.35 4.40 2.80
CA LEU A 79 17.97 5.79 2.95
C LEU A 79 17.72 6.19 4.41
N GLY A 80 17.21 5.25 5.22
CA GLY A 80 16.72 5.52 6.57
C GLY A 80 15.50 6.44 6.57
N SER A 81 14.96 6.73 7.76
CA SER A 81 13.75 7.54 7.92
C SER A 81 13.88 8.93 7.29
N GLU A 82 14.99 9.65 7.54
CA GLU A 82 15.20 10.99 6.99
C GLU A 82 15.25 11.01 5.46
N GLY A 83 15.93 10.03 4.84
CA GLY A 83 15.99 9.91 3.39
C GLY A 83 14.61 9.60 2.78
N ILE A 84 13.79 8.81 3.48
CA ILE A 84 12.41 8.53 3.09
C ILE A 84 11.53 9.78 3.20
N GLU A 85 11.61 10.52 4.30
CA GLU A 85 10.82 11.75 4.51
C GLU A 85 11.14 12.78 3.41
N ASN A 86 12.43 12.96 3.09
CA ASN A 86 12.87 13.79 1.97
C ASN A 86 12.31 13.31 0.63
N TYR A 87 12.23 11.99 0.43
CA TYR A 87 11.60 11.42 -0.75
C TYR A 87 10.09 11.74 -0.80
N TRP A 88 9.36 11.67 0.32
CA TRP A 88 7.94 12.00 0.38
C TRP A 88 7.68 13.45 -0.02
N ARG A 89 8.47 14.39 0.50
CA ARG A 89 8.42 15.82 0.14
C ARG A 89 8.62 16.05 -1.35
N LYS A 90 9.51 15.27 -1.97
CA LYS A 90 9.89 15.46 -3.38
C LYS A 90 8.97 14.74 -4.37
N LYS A 91 8.45 13.56 -4.01
CA LYS A 91 7.88 12.61 -4.97
C LYS A 91 6.47 12.14 -4.66
N ASN A 92 5.96 12.35 -3.45
CA ASN A 92 4.70 11.74 -3.02
C ASN A 92 3.65 12.75 -2.60
N GLN A 93 3.81 14.03 -2.95
CA GLN A 93 2.82 15.05 -2.61
C GLN A 93 1.52 14.89 -3.39
N GLN A 94 1.55 14.38 -4.63
CA GLN A 94 0.37 14.23 -5.48
C GLN A 94 0.16 12.79 -5.96
N SER A 95 -1.11 12.42 -6.15
CA SER A 95 -1.52 11.16 -6.76
C SER A 95 -1.36 11.21 -8.28
N ILE A 96 -1.51 10.04 -8.94
CA ILE A 96 -1.46 9.94 -10.40
C ILE A 96 -2.57 10.77 -11.08
N ASP A 97 -3.69 10.97 -10.38
CA ASP A 97 -4.83 11.76 -10.86
C ASP A 97 -4.74 13.25 -10.47
N GLY A 98 -3.64 13.67 -9.83
CA GLY A 98 -3.36 15.06 -9.48
C GLY A 98 -3.97 15.54 -8.16
N PHE A 99 -4.52 14.64 -7.34
CA PHE A 99 -5.01 14.99 -6.01
C PHE A 99 -3.86 15.10 -5.01
N GLU A 100 -3.96 16.03 -4.05
CA GLU A 100 -3.02 16.12 -2.94
C GLU A 100 -3.12 14.86 -2.06
N SER A 101 -1.96 14.33 -1.68
CA SER A 101 -1.84 13.14 -0.82
C SER A 101 -1.85 13.49 0.67
N GLU A 102 -1.58 14.75 1.00
CA GLU A 102 -1.43 15.28 2.36
C GLU A 102 -0.36 14.55 3.20
N ILE A 103 0.52 13.75 2.58
CA ILE A 103 1.42 12.83 3.31
C ILE A 103 2.36 13.55 4.29
N VAL A 104 2.85 14.74 3.94
CA VAL A 104 3.75 15.52 4.81
C VAL A 104 2.99 16.03 6.03
N GLU A 105 1.79 16.59 5.82
CA GLU A 105 0.95 17.11 6.90
C GLU A 105 0.48 15.97 7.82
N ARG A 106 -0.07 14.89 7.25
CA ARG A 106 -0.61 13.75 8.01
C ARG A 106 0.47 12.91 8.69
N ALA A 107 1.70 12.94 8.19
CA ALA A 107 2.86 12.36 8.89
C ALA A 107 3.48 13.29 9.94
N GLY A 108 2.96 14.50 10.13
CA GLY A 108 3.47 15.46 11.12
C GLY A 108 4.84 16.03 10.77
N LEU A 109 5.21 16.01 9.50
CA LEU A 109 6.49 16.52 9.01
C LEU A 109 6.37 18.02 8.77
N LYS A 110 7.23 18.83 9.38
CA LYS A 110 7.25 20.30 9.16
C LYS A 110 7.57 20.59 7.70
N GLN A 111 6.84 21.44 7.00
CA GLN A 111 7.28 21.97 5.70
C GLN A 111 8.52 22.86 5.93
N GLU A 112 9.60 22.60 5.19
CA GLU A 112 10.77 23.48 5.14
C GLU A 112 10.52 24.70 4.27
#